data_AF-A0A2A9FWG6-F1
#
_entry.id   AF-A0A2A9FWG6-F1
#
_cell.length_a   1.000
_cell.length_b   1.000
_cell.length_c   1.000
_cell.angle_alpha   90.00
_cell.angle_beta   90.00
_cell.angle_gamma   90.00
#
_symmetry.space_group_name_H-M   'P 1'
#
loop_
_entity.id
_entity.type
_entity.pdbx_description
1 polymer ?
#
loop_
_entity_poly.entity_id
_entity_poly.type
_entity_poly.pdbx_seq_one_letter_code
_entity_poly.pdbx_strand_id
1 'polypeptide(L)'
;MTLLMNAQAHAQRQRLDDFVRLSPLLPVITINHPGTAVPLCEALMQGGLTVFEITLRSEYGLDAIRALRKALPDAVIGAGTLLTVEQYKQAEPGGFRAQAVG
;
A
#
# COMPACT_ATOMS: atom_id res chain seq x y z
N MET A 1 16.17 -24.69 -12.89
CA MET A 1 16.19 -23.27 -12.46
C MET A 1 15.12 -22.44 -13.16
N THR A 2 15.02 -22.49 -14.50
CA THR A 2 14.01 -21.76 -15.31
C THR A 2 12.55 -22.07 -14.95
N LEU A 3 12.20 -23.34 -14.67
CA LEU A 3 10.83 -23.74 -14.34
C LEU A 3 10.34 -23.13 -13.00
N LEU A 4 11.22 -23.06 -12.00
CA LEU A 4 10.93 -22.45 -10.70
C LEU A 4 10.74 -20.93 -10.81
N MET A 5 11.57 -20.26 -11.61
CA MET A 5 11.43 -18.83 -11.88
C MET A 5 10.09 -18.51 -12.54
N ASN A 6 9.66 -19.32 -13.51
CA ASN A 6 8.37 -19.14 -14.16
C ASN A 6 7.19 -19.35 -13.21
N ALA A 7 7.24 -20.37 -12.35
CA ALA A 7 6.21 -20.61 -11.34
C ALA A 7 6.07 -19.44 -10.34
N GLN A 8 7.18 -18.84 -9.92
CA GLN A 8 7.17 -17.66 -9.05
C GLN A 8 6.57 -16.44 -9.75
N ALA A 9 6.93 -16.21 -11.02
CA ALA A 9 6.38 -15.11 -11.81
C ALA A 9 4.87 -15.24 -12.01
N HIS A 10 4.37 -16.45 -12.29
CA HIS A 10 2.93 -16.70 -12.40
C HIS A 10 2.20 -16.44 -11.08
N ALA A 11 2.76 -16.91 -9.95
CA ALA A 11 2.16 -16.67 -8.64
C ALA A 11 2.13 -15.19 -8.26
N GLN A 12 3.17 -14.42 -8.61
CA GLN A 12 3.20 -12.96 -8.38
C GLN A 12 2.17 -12.23 -9.23
N ARG A 13 2.05 -12.61 -10.52
CA ARG A 13 1.06 -12.03 -11.41
C ARG A 13 -0.36 -12.29 -10.94
N GLN A 14 -0.66 -13.53 -10.54
CA GLN A 14 -1.98 -13.86 -10.00
C GLN A 14 -2.33 -13.02 -8.78
N ARG A 15 -1.39 -12.82 -7.83
CA ARG A 15 -1.61 -11.94 -6.67
C ARG A 15 -1.86 -10.48 -7.05
N LEU A 16 -1.19 -9.99 -8.09
CA LEU A 16 -1.44 -8.64 -8.61
C LEU A 16 -2.83 -8.54 -9.23
N ASP A 17 -3.24 -9.53 -10.03
CA ASP A 17 -4.57 -9.59 -10.63
C ASP A 17 -5.65 -9.63 -9.55
N ASP A 18 -5.46 -10.41 -8.49
CA ASP A 18 -6.37 -10.47 -7.34
C ASP A 18 -6.45 -9.11 -6.62
N PHE A 19 -5.32 -8.42 -6.45
CA PHE A 19 -5.27 -7.10 -5.81
C PHE A 19 -5.98 -6.02 -6.62
N VAL A 20 -5.72 -5.94 -7.92
CA VAL A 20 -6.36 -4.93 -8.80
C VAL A 20 -7.88 -5.16 -8.88
N ARG A 21 -8.34 -6.39 -8.65
CA ARG A 21 -9.78 -6.70 -8.54
C ARG A 21 -10.43 -6.20 -7.23
N LEU A 22 -9.66 -5.86 -6.20
CA LEU A 22 -10.20 -5.37 -4.93
C LEU A 22 -10.83 -3.97 -5.06
N SER A 23 -10.30 -3.13 -5.94
CA SER A 23 -10.85 -1.80 -6.18
C SER A 23 -10.55 -1.31 -7.59
N PRO A 24 -11.55 -0.77 -8.32
CA PRO A 24 -11.34 -0.22 -9.66
C PRO A 24 -10.51 1.08 -9.64
N LEU A 25 -10.31 1.69 -8.47
CA LEU A 25 -9.59 2.94 -8.30
C LEU A 25 -8.65 2.83 -7.09
N LEU A 26 -7.37 3.15 -7.30
CA LEU A 26 -6.34 3.17 -6.25
C LEU A 26 -5.94 4.62 -5.96
N PRO A 27 -6.41 5.22 -4.85
CA PRO A 27 -5.94 6.52 -4.42
C PRO A 27 -4.45 6.47 -4.05
N VAL A 28 -3.66 7.31 -4.71
CA VAL A 28 -2.24 7.54 -4.42
C VAL A 28 -2.13 8.82 -3.62
N ILE A 29 -1.78 8.72 -2.34
CA ILE A 29 -1.94 9.78 -1.36
C ILE A 29 -0.57 10.24 -0.84
N THR A 30 -0.36 11.56 -0.78
CA THR A 30 0.75 12.17 -0.04
C THR A 30 0.19 12.84 1.20
N ILE A 31 0.72 12.52 2.38
CA ILE A 31 0.28 13.10 3.64
C ILE A 31 1.20 14.26 3.99
N ASN A 32 0.67 15.49 4.09
CA ASN A 32 1.47 16.69 4.37
C ASN A 32 1.33 17.22 5.80
N HIS A 33 0.36 16.70 6.57
CA HIS A 33 0.15 17.10 7.95
C HIS A 33 -0.07 15.87 8.85
N PRO A 34 0.53 15.85 10.05
CA PRO A 34 0.21 14.87 11.07
C PRO A 34 -1.30 14.87 11.36
N GLY A 35 -1.90 13.69 11.44
CA GLY A 35 -3.32 13.52 11.76
C GLY A 35 -4.28 13.55 10.58
N THR A 36 -3.85 13.91 9.35
CA THR A 36 -4.74 13.90 8.17
C THR A 36 -5.07 12.48 7.68
N ALA A 37 -4.13 11.54 7.83
CA ALA A 37 -4.21 10.24 7.17
C ALA A 37 -5.49 9.46 7.52
N VAL A 38 -5.79 9.30 8.81
CA VAL A 38 -6.93 8.48 9.27
C VAL A 38 -8.27 9.09 8.86
N PRO A 39 -8.58 10.37 9.17
CA PRO A 39 -9.86 10.98 8.75
C PRO A 39 -10.06 10.98 7.23
N LEU A 40 -8.99 11.18 6.46
CA LEU A 40 -9.05 11.14 5.00
C LEU A 40 -9.44 9.74 4.51
N CYS A 41 -8.74 8.69 4.96
CA CYS A 41 -9.02 7.33 4.52
C CYS A 41 -10.38 6.82 5.02
N GLU A 42 -10.83 7.21 6.22
CA GLU A 42 -12.18 6.92 6.71
C GLU A 42 -13.25 7.51 5.78
N ALA A 43 -13.11 8.77 5.36
CA ALA A 43 -14.02 9.41 4.43
C ALA A 43 -14.04 8.70 3.06
N LEU A 44 -12.87 8.29 2.57
CA LEU A 44 -12.78 7.53 1.32
C LEU A 44 -13.40 6.13 1.43
N MET A 45 -13.27 5.47 2.58
CA MET A 45 -13.94 4.19 2.87
C MET A 45 -15.46 4.33 2.91
N GLN A 46 -15.99 5.43 3.47
CA GLN A 46 -17.42 5.74 3.40
C GLN A 46 -17.88 5.95 1.94
N GLY A 47 -16.98 6.40 1.06
CA GLY A 47 -17.18 6.48 -0.38
C GLY A 47 -17.00 5.15 -1.13
N GLY A 48 -16.72 4.05 -0.45
CA GLY A 48 -16.58 2.70 -1.03
C GLY A 48 -15.15 2.32 -1.44
N LEU A 49 -14.13 3.11 -1.10
CA LEU A 49 -12.74 2.80 -1.43
C LEU A 49 -12.04 2.12 -0.25
N THR A 50 -11.51 0.92 -0.46
CA THR A 50 -10.91 0.10 0.61
C THR A 50 -9.41 -0.14 0.43
N VAL A 51 -8.81 0.39 -0.64
CA VAL A 51 -7.41 0.16 -1.00
C VAL A 51 -6.72 1.51 -1.18
N PHE A 52 -5.59 1.73 -0.51
CA PHE A 52 -4.87 3.02 -0.52
C PHE A 52 -3.36 2.81 -0.71
N GLU A 53 -2.73 3.66 -1.51
CA GLU A 53 -1.28 3.77 -1.62
C GLU A 53 -0.79 5.05 -0.94
N ILE A 54 -0.04 4.92 0.15
CA ILE A 54 0.59 6.07 0.81
C ILE A 54 2.00 6.25 0.28
N THR A 55 2.29 7.39 -0.34
CA THR A 55 3.61 7.67 -0.90
C THR A 55 4.59 8.17 0.16
N LEU A 56 5.87 7.84 0.00
CA LEU A 56 6.97 8.42 0.81
C LEU A 56 7.53 9.71 0.18
N ARG A 57 6.64 10.58 -0.32
CA ARG A 57 7.00 11.92 -0.84
C ARG A 57 7.00 13.00 0.24
N SER A 58 6.72 12.63 1.48
CA SER A 58 6.79 13.49 2.67
C SER A 58 7.37 12.70 3.84
N GLU A 59 7.81 13.41 4.88
CA GLU A 59 8.32 12.81 6.13
C GLU A 59 7.24 12.03 6.90
N TYR A 60 5.95 12.32 6.65
CA TYR A 60 4.83 11.73 7.39
C TYR A 60 4.36 10.36 6.86
N GLY A 61 4.87 9.91 5.71
CA GLY A 61 4.34 8.74 5.00
C GLY A 61 4.38 7.43 5.82
N LEU A 62 5.50 7.15 6.49
CA LEU A 62 5.66 5.91 7.28
C LEU A 62 4.75 5.90 8.52
N ASP A 63 4.63 7.03 9.21
CA ASP A 63 3.77 7.14 10.38
C ASP A 63 2.30 7.09 9.99
N ALA A 64 1.93 7.67 8.84
CA ALA A 64 0.61 7.53 8.27
C ALA A 64 0.26 6.06 7.98
N ILE A 65 1.17 5.30 7.35
CA ILE A 65 0.97 3.86 7.08
C ILE A 65 0.71 3.09 8.38
N ARG A 66 1.50 3.34 9.43
CA ARG A 66 1.34 2.68 10.75
C ARG A 66 0.01 3.04 11.40
N ALA A 67 -0.35 4.33 11.39
CA ALA A 67 -1.59 4.81 11.96
C ALA A 67 -2.82 4.22 11.24
N LEU A 68 -2.79 4.20 9.91
CA LEU A 68 -3.86 3.65 9.07
C LEU A 68 -4.06 2.16 9.30
N ARG A 69 -3.00 1.35 9.29
CA ARG A 69 -3.11 -0.10 9.56
C ARG A 69 -3.69 -0.41 10.94
N LYS A 70 -3.40 0.44 11.93
CA LYS A 70 -3.94 0.30 13.28
C LYS A 70 -5.41 0.71 13.36
N ALA A 71 -5.76 1.83 12.73
CA ALA A 71 -7.10 2.41 12.82
C ALA A 71 -8.12 1.72 11.90
N LEU A 72 -7.68 1.24 10.73
CA LEU A 72 -8.51 0.76 9.63
C LEU A 72 -8.11 -0.67 9.24
N PRO A 73 -8.43 -1.69 10.06
CA PRO A 73 -8.03 -3.07 9.81
C PRO A 73 -8.64 -3.68 8.53
N ASP A 74 -9.77 -3.14 8.07
CA ASP A 74 -10.46 -3.57 6.86
C ASP A 74 -9.91 -2.89 5.58
N ALA A 75 -9.02 -1.91 5.73
CA ALA A 75 -8.39 -1.21 4.61
C ALA A 75 -7.07 -1.88 4.20
N VAL A 76 -6.85 -1.99 2.89
CA VAL A 76 -5.57 -2.43 2.33
C VAL A 76 -4.66 -1.22 2.16
N ILE A 77 -3.59 -1.17 2.96
CA ILE A 77 -2.63 -0.05 2.97
C ILE A 77 -1.29 -0.45 2.33
N GLY A 78 -1.07 0.06 1.12
CA GLY A 78 0.17 -0.02 0.36
C GLY A 78 1.09 1.19 0.60
N ALA A 79 2.34 1.05 0.16
CA ALA A 79 3.36 2.09 0.22
C ALA A 79 3.94 2.34 -1.17
N GLY A 80 4.07 3.62 -1.54
CA GLY A 80 4.54 4.07 -2.85
C GLY A 80 5.74 5.00 -2.77
N THR A 81 6.39 5.25 -3.91
CA THR A 81 7.61 6.09 -3.99
C THR A 81 8.73 5.60 -3.04
N LEU A 82 8.94 4.29 -2.98
CA LEU A 82 10.07 3.69 -2.27
C LEU A 82 11.32 3.78 -3.17
N LEU A 83 12.36 4.43 -2.69
CA LEU A 83 13.62 4.65 -3.41
C LEU A 83 14.79 3.85 -2.81
N THR A 84 14.62 3.32 -1.60
CA THR A 84 15.65 2.56 -0.88
C THR A 84 15.10 1.26 -0.29
N VAL A 85 15.99 0.30 -0.06
CA VAL A 85 15.64 -0.98 0.57
C VAL A 85 15.17 -0.76 2.01
N GLU A 86 15.72 0.25 2.68
CA GLU A 86 15.37 0.63 4.05
C GLU A 86 13.93 1.14 4.11
N GLN A 87 13.52 1.99 3.16
CA GLN A 87 12.12 2.44 3.05
C GLN A 87 11.17 1.26 2.82
N TYR A 88 11.56 0.30 1.97
CA TYR A 88 10.77 -0.93 1.77
C TYR A 88 10.61 -1.70 3.09
N LYS A 89 11.71 -1.99 3.80
CA LYS A 89 11.69 -2.69 5.09
C LYS A 89 10.84 -1.98 6.14
N GLN A 90 10.90 -0.65 6.19
CA GLN A 90 10.11 0.16 7.12
C GLN A 90 8.61 0.16 6.81
N ALA A 91 8.25 0.01 5.53
CA ALA A 91 6.86 -0.03 5.05
C ALA A 91 6.24 -1.45 5.07
N GLU A 92 7.07 -2.51 5.16
CA GLU A 92 6.66 -3.92 5.11
C GLU A 92 6.09 -4.57 6.41
N PRO A 93 6.04 -3.98 7.63
CA PRO A 93 5.96 -4.80 8.86
C PRO A 93 4.62 -5.55 9.12
N GLY A 94 3.67 -5.59 8.18
CA GLY A 94 2.34 -6.18 8.37
C GLY A 94 1.85 -7.14 7.27
N GLY A 95 2.72 -7.65 6.39
CA GLY A 95 2.28 -8.67 5.43
C GLY A 95 1.29 -8.14 4.38
N PHE A 96 1.61 -7.01 3.75
CA PHE A 96 1.08 -6.65 2.45
C PHE A 96 2.27 -6.26 1.57
N ARG A 97 2.47 -7.01 0.48
CA ARG A 97 3.56 -6.80 -0.47
C ARG A 97 3.21 -5.58 -1.32
N ALA A 98 3.57 -4.39 -0.84
CA ALA A 98 3.61 -3.20 -1.67
C ALA A 98 4.49 -3.52 -2.89
N GLN A 99 3.88 -3.56 -4.07
CA GLN A 99 4.66 -3.44 -5.29
C GLN A 99 4.94 -1.96 -5.44
N ALA A 100 6.21 -1.57 -5.23
CA ALA A 100 6.67 -0.33 -5.81
C ALA A 100 6.46 -0.46 -7.32
N VAL A 101 5.54 0.33 -7.88
CA VAL A 101 5.50 0.50 -9.33
C VAL A 101 6.65 1.45 -9.65
N GLY A 102 7.77 0.88 -10.06
CA GLY A 102 9.00 1.55 -10.47
C GLY A 102 9.78 0.66 -11.42
#